data_AF-A0A4R1PPK3-F1
#
_entry.id   AF-A0A4R1PPK3-F1
#
_cell.length_a   1.000
_cell.length_b   1.000
_cell.length_c   1.000
_cell.angle_alpha   90.00
_cell.angle_beta   90.00
_cell.angle_gamma   90.00
#
_symmetry.space_group_name_H-M   'P 1'
#
loop_
_entity.id
_entity.type
_entity.pdbx_description
1 polymer ?
#
loop_
_entity_poly.entity_id
_entity_poly.type
_entity_poly.pdbx_seq_one_letter_code
_entity_poly.pdbx_strand_id
1 'polypeptide(L)'
;MAPSGKLDLTRGDSRLAGTLLDGRLDGLLRIEAAGRPQASLSYRQGELQGPLALFHPNGKPAAQMPYLQGRLHGIATFHAPEGWLQRKATYRHGLLHGEAINYFADGSPAEIEHYRDGVREGPYRRFHANGQLAQSARYRQGLLLEPARMYAADGRPLDEQGKPLSRLRWWWRRWKEPGEA
;
A
#
# COMPACT_ATOMS: atom_id res chain seq x y z
N MET A 1 -7.15 -39.51 -14.03
CA MET A 1 -6.29 -38.34 -14.27
C MET A 1 -7.10 -37.31 -15.03
N ALA A 2 -7.34 -36.15 -14.43
CA ALA A 2 -7.99 -35.03 -15.09
C ALA A 2 -7.13 -34.53 -16.28
N PRO A 3 -7.72 -34.15 -17.42
CA PRO A 3 -6.96 -33.63 -18.55
C PRO A 3 -6.38 -32.26 -18.20
N SER A 4 -5.04 -32.17 -18.17
CA SER A 4 -4.33 -30.89 -18.12
C SER A 4 -4.27 -30.29 -19.53
N GLY A 5 -4.77 -29.07 -19.70
CA GLY A 5 -4.69 -28.31 -20.95
C GLY A 5 -3.67 -27.18 -20.87
N LYS A 6 -3.14 -26.75 -22.02
CA LYS A 6 -2.41 -25.48 -22.13
C LYS A 6 -3.37 -24.42 -22.65
N LEU A 7 -3.33 -23.23 -22.05
CA LEU A 7 -3.99 -22.03 -22.55
C LEU A 7 -2.92 -21.15 -23.17
N ASP A 8 -3.04 -20.85 -24.46
CA ASP A 8 -2.18 -19.89 -25.16
C ASP A 8 -3.07 -19.12 -26.13
N LEU A 9 -3.37 -17.87 -25.79
CA LEU A 9 -4.24 -16.99 -26.56
C LEU A 9 -3.47 -15.76 -26.97
N THR A 10 -3.54 -15.42 -28.25
CA THR A 10 -2.93 -14.21 -28.81
C THR A 10 -4.01 -13.37 -29.48
N ARG A 11 -4.07 -12.08 -29.14
CA ARG A 11 -4.97 -11.10 -29.77
C ARG A 11 -4.23 -9.79 -29.99
N GLY A 12 -3.95 -9.46 -31.24
CA GLY A 12 -3.05 -8.35 -31.57
C GLY A 12 -1.68 -8.57 -30.93
N ASP A 13 -1.17 -7.54 -30.25
CA ASP A 13 0.12 -7.60 -29.56
C ASP A 13 0.04 -8.21 -28.14
N SER A 14 -1.15 -8.65 -27.71
CA SER A 14 -1.35 -9.25 -26.39
C SER A 14 -1.30 -10.78 -26.46
N ARG A 15 -0.56 -11.40 -25.54
CA ARG A 15 -0.51 -12.84 -25.34
C ARG A 15 -0.87 -13.20 -23.91
N LEU A 16 -1.66 -14.25 -23.75
CA LEU A 16 -2.05 -14.81 -22.46
C LEU A 16 -1.73 -16.30 -22.47
N ALA A 17 -0.87 -16.72 -21.54
CA ALA A 17 -0.39 -18.09 -21.46
C ALA A 17 -0.57 -18.66 -20.04
N GLY A 18 -1.13 -19.86 -19.92
CA GLY A 18 -1.36 -20.52 -18.64
C GLY A 18 -1.68 -22.00 -18.78
N THR A 19 -2.02 -22.63 -17.66
CA THR A 19 -2.38 -24.05 -17.61
C THR A 19 -3.81 -24.20 -17.13
N LEU A 20 -4.52 -25.17 -17.69
CA LEU A 20 -5.86 -25.55 -17.32
C LEU A 20 -5.85 -26.94 -16.69
N LEU A 21 -6.67 -27.14 -15.66
CA LEU A 21 -7.02 -28.44 -15.08
C LEU A 21 -8.55 -28.51 -15.03
N ASP A 22 -9.14 -29.52 -15.66
CA ASP A 22 -10.60 -29.67 -15.78
C ASP A 22 -11.30 -28.42 -16.35
N GLY A 23 -10.67 -27.78 -17.33
CA GLY A 23 -11.19 -26.57 -17.98
C GLY A 23 -11.06 -25.29 -17.17
N ARG A 24 -10.44 -25.33 -15.98
CA ARG A 24 -10.22 -24.17 -15.10
C ARG A 24 -8.74 -23.82 -15.00
N LEU A 25 -8.41 -22.55 -14.82
CA LEU A 25 -7.02 -22.11 -14.61
C LEU A 25 -6.43 -22.77 -13.35
N ASP A 26 -5.28 -23.41 -13.52
CA ASP A 26 -4.56 -24.04 -12.41
C ASP A 26 -3.05 -23.90 -12.67
N GLY A 27 -2.37 -23.16 -11.81
CA GLY A 27 -0.98 -22.74 -11.98
C GLY A 27 -0.83 -21.28 -12.41
N LEU A 28 0.30 -20.96 -13.04
CA LEU A 28 0.68 -19.59 -13.38
C LEU A 28 0.04 -19.15 -14.70
N LEU A 29 -0.70 -18.04 -14.66
CA LEU A 29 -1.14 -17.29 -15.81
C LEU A 29 -0.19 -16.12 -16.05
N ARG A 30 0.31 -15.96 -17.27
CA ARG A 30 1.15 -14.85 -17.72
C ARG A 30 0.40 -14.05 -18.76
N ILE A 31 0.47 -12.73 -18.63
CA ILE A 31 -0.09 -11.77 -19.58
C ILE A 31 1.05 -10.90 -20.08
N GLU A 32 1.22 -10.85 -21.39
CA GLU A 32 2.23 -10.07 -22.10
C GLU A 32 1.54 -9.15 -23.11
N ALA A 33 2.12 -7.98 -23.35
CA ALA A 33 1.68 -7.05 -24.38
C ALA A 33 2.91 -6.45 -25.07
N ALA A 34 2.92 -6.46 -26.41
CA ALA A 34 4.07 -6.05 -27.23
C ALA A 34 5.38 -6.74 -26.79
N GLY A 35 5.30 -8.03 -26.44
CA GLY A 35 6.44 -8.83 -25.97
C GLY A 35 6.94 -8.48 -24.56
N ARG A 36 6.24 -7.62 -23.80
CA ARG A 36 6.60 -7.23 -22.43
C ARG A 36 5.64 -7.82 -21.40
N PRO A 37 6.13 -8.30 -20.25
CA PRO A 37 5.25 -8.78 -19.18
C PRO A 37 4.38 -7.65 -18.66
N GLN A 38 3.08 -7.90 -18.52
CA GLN A 38 2.11 -6.99 -17.92
C GLN A 38 1.68 -7.51 -16.55
N ALA A 39 1.42 -8.82 -16.45
CA ALA A 39 1.00 -9.44 -15.21
C ALA A 39 1.40 -10.92 -15.14
N SER A 40 1.58 -11.41 -13.91
CA SER A 40 1.62 -12.83 -13.61
C SER A 40 0.70 -13.13 -12.43
N LEU A 41 -0.15 -14.15 -12.57
CA LEU A 41 -1.20 -14.47 -11.61
C LEU A 41 -1.17 -15.96 -11.30
N SER A 42 -1.17 -16.33 -10.02
CA SER A 42 -1.30 -17.73 -9.62
C SER A 42 -2.75 -18.12 -9.39
N TYR A 43 -3.16 -19.22 -10.00
CA TYR A 43 -4.49 -19.81 -9.88
C TYR A 43 -4.42 -21.24 -9.32
N ARG A 44 -5.50 -21.66 -8.68
CA ARG A 44 -5.78 -23.04 -8.30
C ARG A 44 -7.26 -23.31 -8.54
N GLN A 45 -7.59 -24.30 -9.37
CA GLN A 45 -8.98 -24.68 -9.66
C GLN A 45 -9.90 -23.51 -10.11
N GLY A 46 -9.33 -22.56 -10.85
CA GLY A 46 -10.03 -21.38 -11.38
C GLY A 46 -10.05 -20.16 -10.45
N GLU A 47 -9.55 -20.28 -9.21
CA GLU A 47 -9.52 -19.20 -8.23
C GLU A 47 -8.10 -18.65 -8.07
N LEU A 48 -7.97 -17.32 -7.91
CA LEU A 48 -6.68 -16.70 -7.60
C LEU A 48 -6.17 -17.18 -6.24
N GLN A 49 -4.98 -17.77 -6.25
CA GLN A 49 -4.33 -18.29 -5.06
C GLN A 49 -2.81 -18.18 -5.20
N GLY A 50 -2.20 -17.39 -4.32
CA GLY A 50 -0.79 -17.05 -4.35
C GLY A 50 -0.53 -15.66 -4.90
N PRO A 51 0.68 -15.38 -5.40
CA PRO A 51 1.09 -14.05 -5.81
C PRO A 51 0.42 -13.62 -7.13
N LEU A 52 0.04 -12.36 -7.15
CA LEU A 52 -0.21 -11.56 -8.35
C LEU A 52 0.91 -10.51 -8.44
N ALA A 53 1.60 -10.45 -9.57
CA ALA A 53 2.56 -9.40 -9.86
C ALA A 53 2.11 -8.60 -11.09
N LEU A 54 2.20 -7.28 -11.00
CA LEU A 54 1.99 -6.34 -12.10
C LEU A 54 3.32 -5.70 -12.44
N PHE A 55 3.50 -5.34 -13.71
CA PHE A 55 4.73 -4.73 -14.21
C PHE A 55 4.43 -3.39 -14.88
N HIS A 56 5.35 -2.45 -14.71
CA HIS A 56 5.35 -1.18 -15.43
C HIS A 56 5.73 -1.40 -16.91
N PRO A 57 5.45 -0.44 -17.82
CA PRO A 57 5.87 -0.53 -19.22
C PRO A 57 7.37 -0.68 -19.44
N ASN A 58 8.19 -0.31 -18.46
CA ASN A 58 9.65 -0.49 -18.44
C ASN A 58 10.10 -1.86 -17.90
N GLY A 59 9.18 -2.76 -17.59
CA GLY A 59 9.44 -4.12 -17.10
C GLY A 59 9.72 -4.23 -15.60
N LYS A 60 9.82 -3.11 -14.86
CA LYS A 60 9.99 -3.15 -13.40
C LYS A 60 8.69 -3.54 -12.69
N PRO A 61 8.75 -4.16 -11.50
CA PRO A 61 7.55 -4.46 -10.73
C PRO A 61 6.75 -3.19 -10.42
N ALA A 62 5.45 -3.22 -10.67
CA ALA A 62 4.51 -2.16 -10.31
C ALA A 62 3.77 -2.50 -9.02
N ALA A 63 3.36 -3.76 -8.87
CA ALA A 63 2.71 -4.23 -7.65
C ALA A 63 3.00 -5.71 -7.41
N GLN A 64 3.04 -6.11 -6.14
CA GLN A 64 3.02 -7.50 -5.71
C GLN A 64 1.91 -7.67 -4.68
N MET A 65 1.04 -8.64 -4.92
CA MET A 65 -0.24 -8.75 -4.25
C MET A 65 -0.53 -10.22 -3.95
N PRO A 66 -0.51 -10.64 -2.68
CA PRO A 66 -0.85 -12.01 -2.32
C PRO A 66 -2.37 -12.20 -2.29
N TYR A 67 -2.83 -13.27 -2.93
CA TYR A 67 -4.23 -13.70 -2.93
C TYR A 67 -4.40 -15.05 -2.22
N LEU A 68 -5.51 -15.19 -1.50
CA LEU A 68 -5.97 -16.43 -0.90
C LEU A 68 -7.46 -16.57 -1.18
N GLN A 69 -7.86 -17.66 -1.86
CA GLN A 69 -9.27 -17.95 -2.20
C GLN A 69 -9.95 -16.75 -2.91
N GLY A 70 -9.30 -16.24 -3.96
CA GLY A 70 -9.82 -15.12 -4.75
C GLY A 70 -9.75 -13.75 -4.09
N ARG A 71 -9.26 -13.63 -2.85
CA ARG A 71 -9.21 -12.38 -2.11
C ARG A 71 -7.79 -11.97 -1.73
N LEU A 72 -7.51 -10.67 -1.78
CA LEU A 72 -6.23 -10.12 -1.35
C LEU A 72 -6.01 -10.44 0.14
N HIS A 73 -4.88 -11.08 0.47
CA HIS A 73 -4.60 -11.55 1.83
C HIS A 73 -3.09 -11.59 2.08
N GLY A 74 -2.62 -10.80 3.04
CA GLY A 74 -1.21 -10.59 3.32
C GLY A 74 -0.74 -9.19 2.93
N ILE A 75 0.56 -9.03 2.78
CA ILE A 75 1.19 -7.73 2.51
C ILE A 75 1.25 -7.50 0.99
N ALA A 76 0.60 -6.44 0.53
CA ALA A 76 0.74 -5.94 -0.82
C ALA A 76 1.76 -4.79 -0.87
N THR A 77 2.57 -4.74 -1.93
CA THR A 77 3.54 -3.67 -2.19
C THR A 77 3.28 -3.05 -3.54
N PHE A 78 3.49 -1.74 -3.64
CA PHE A 78 3.31 -0.94 -4.84
C PHE A 78 4.56 -0.09 -5.05
N HIS A 79 5.07 -0.06 -6.27
CA HIS A 79 6.33 0.59 -6.61
C HIS A 79 6.12 1.60 -7.73
N ALA A 80 6.91 2.66 -7.73
CA ALA A 80 6.94 3.63 -8.80
C ALA A 80 7.58 3.07 -10.07
N PRO A 81 7.37 3.67 -11.25
CA PRO A 81 8.09 3.30 -12.48
C PRO A 81 9.61 3.36 -12.31
N GLU A 82 10.13 4.25 -11.47
CA GLU A 82 11.57 4.35 -11.20
C GLU A 82 12.09 3.16 -10.34
N GLY A 83 11.19 2.46 -9.65
CA GLY A 83 11.45 1.22 -8.90
C GLY A 83 11.44 1.34 -7.37
N TRP A 84 11.32 2.56 -6.84
CA TRP A 84 11.22 2.76 -5.39
C TRP A 84 9.82 2.38 -4.87
N LEU A 85 9.75 1.92 -3.62
CA LEU A 85 8.52 1.49 -2.97
C LEU A 85 7.65 2.71 -2.67
N GLN A 86 6.44 2.77 -3.22
CA GLN A 86 5.47 3.83 -2.96
C GLN A 86 4.59 3.52 -1.75
N ARG A 87 4.16 2.27 -1.64
CA ARG A 87 3.19 1.85 -0.62
C ARG A 87 3.37 0.40 -0.23
N LYS A 88 3.21 0.13 1.06
CA LYS A 88 3.08 -1.21 1.63
C LYS A 88 1.80 -1.24 2.44
N ALA A 89 0.93 -2.20 2.20
CA ALA A 89 -0.36 -2.29 2.90
C ALA A 89 -0.71 -3.73 3.20
N THR A 90 -1.22 -3.97 4.41
CA THR A 90 -1.65 -5.31 4.83
C THR A 90 -3.14 -5.49 4.57
N TYR A 91 -3.50 -6.65 4.02
CA TYR A 91 -4.88 -7.01 3.69
C TYR A 91 -5.28 -8.32 4.37
N ARG A 92 -6.55 -8.42 4.73
CA ARG A 92 -7.18 -9.61 5.26
C ARG A 92 -8.54 -9.79 4.58
N HIS A 93 -8.69 -10.88 3.82
CA HIS A 93 -9.91 -11.22 3.08
C HIS A 93 -10.42 -10.09 2.15
N GLY A 94 -9.50 -9.42 1.47
CA GLY A 94 -9.79 -8.34 0.52
C GLY A 94 -9.89 -6.94 1.14
N LEU A 95 -9.84 -6.83 2.47
CA LEU A 95 -9.97 -5.56 3.18
C LEU A 95 -8.63 -5.14 3.79
N LEU A 96 -8.35 -3.83 3.83
CA LEU A 96 -7.20 -3.31 4.55
C LEU A 96 -7.29 -3.70 6.04
N HIS A 97 -6.21 -4.24 6.59
CA HIS A 97 -6.18 -4.70 7.96
C HIS A 97 -4.76 -4.62 8.52
N GLY A 98 -4.58 -3.91 9.63
CA GLY A 98 -3.26 -3.58 10.18
C GLY A 98 -2.69 -2.30 9.58
N GLU A 99 -1.38 -2.24 9.46
CA GLU A 99 -0.65 -1.05 9.03
C GLU A 99 -0.62 -0.90 7.50
N ALA A 100 -0.76 0.34 7.04
CA ALA A 100 -0.47 0.77 5.68
C ALA A 100 0.50 1.97 5.71
N ILE A 101 1.59 1.87 4.96
CA ILE A 101 2.65 2.88 4.91
C ILE A 101 2.78 3.37 3.47
N ASN A 102 2.76 4.69 3.29
CA ASN A 102 3.23 5.35 2.07
C ASN A 102 4.64 5.88 2.31
N TYR A 103 5.49 5.83 1.30
CA TYR A 103 6.90 6.18 1.40
C TYR A 103 7.26 7.33 0.47
N PHE A 104 8.25 8.12 0.87
CA PHE A 104 8.96 9.02 -0.01
C PHE A 104 9.92 8.24 -0.94
N ALA A 105 10.43 8.91 -1.97
CA ALA A 105 11.33 8.29 -2.95
C ALA A 105 12.66 7.78 -2.35
N ASP A 106 13.07 8.34 -1.21
CA ASP A 106 14.25 7.90 -0.45
C ASP A 106 13.97 6.67 0.45
N GLY A 107 12.73 6.18 0.48
CA GLY A 107 12.30 5.05 1.29
C GLY A 107 11.90 5.41 2.73
N SER A 108 11.97 6.68 3.12
CA SER A 108 11.46 7.13 4.42
C SER A 108 9.92 7.16 4.44
N PRO A 109 9.27 6.92 5.59
CA PRO A 109 7.81 6.91 5.67
C PRO A 109 7.26 8.32 5.47
N ALA A 110 6.39 8.48 4.47
CA ALA A 110 5.63 9.70 4.23
C ALA A 110 4.33 9.72 5.05
N GLU A 111 3.69 8.56 5.19
CA GLU A 111 2.41 8.42 5.89
C GLU A 111 2.29 7.01 6.46
N ILE A 112 1.78 6.90 7.69
CA ILE A 112 1.50 5.65 8.37
C ILE A 112 0.06 5.68 8.84
N GLU A 113 -0.73 4.73 8.38
CA GLU A 113 -2.15 4.56 8.67
C GLU A 113 -2.41 3.18 9.25
N HIS A 114 -3.49 3.06 10.02
CA HIS A 114 -3.93 1.78 10.58
C HIS A 114 -5.39 1.52 10.23
N TYR A 115 -5.69 0.28 9.87
CA TYR A 115 -7.00 -0.18 9.46
C TYR A 115 -7.42 -1.42 10.23
N ARG A 116 -8.72 -1.55 10.46
CA ARG A 116 -9.37 -2.80 10.88
C ARG A 116 -10.53 -3.06 9.93
N ASP A 117 -10.38 -4.10 9.13
CA ASP A 117 -11.42 -4.62 8.23
C ASP A 117 -11.96 -3.54 7.28
N GLY A 118 -11.03 -2.81 6.66
CA GLY A 118 -11.30 -1.75 5.68
C GLY A 118 -11.54 -0.36 6.28
N VAL A 119 -11.69 -0.27 7.60
CA VAL A 119 -12.01 0.99 8.30
C VAL A 119 -10.80 1.51 9.05
N ARG A 120 -10.49 2.81 8.97
CA ARG A 120 -9.39 3.42 9.74
C ARG A 120 -9.59 3.22 11.24
N GLU A 121 -8.57 2.71 11.91
CA GLU A 121 -8.58 2.37 13.33
C GLU A 121 -7.18 2.51 13.91
N GLY A 122 -6.98 3.42 14.86
CA GLY A 122 -5.70 3.62 15.53
C GLY A 122 -4.97 4.89 15.09
N PRO A 123 -3.64 4.94 15.25
CA PRO A 123 -2.86 6.14 15.00
C PRO A 123 -2.68 6.40 13.49
N TYR A 124 -2.72 7.68 13.14
CA TYR A 124 -2.37 8.21 11.84
C TYR A 124 -1.20 9.19 12.00
N ARG A 125 -0.16 9.03 11.18
CA ARG A 125 1.00 9.93 11.17
C ARG A 125 1.37 10.26 9.74
N ARG A 126 1.65 11.53 9.48
CA ARG A 126 2.22 12.01 8.22
C ARG A 126 3.51 12.76 8.52
N PHE A 127 4.50 12.62 7.65
CA PHE A 127 5.82 13.21 7.84
C PHE A 127 6.13 14.20 6.70
N HIS A 128 7.00 15.15 7.00
CA HIS A 128 7.69 15.97 6.02
C HIS A 128 8.84 15.17 5.39
N ALA A 129 9.32 15.59 4.23
CA ALA A 129 10.44 14.93 3.54
C ALA A 129 11.76 14.95 4.35
N ASN A 130 11.88 15.80 5.36
CA ASN A 130 13.02 15.82 6.29
C ASN A 130 12.84 14.86 7.50
N GLY A 131 11.81 14.02 7.47
CA GLY A 131 11.51 13.03 8.53
C GLY A 131 10.76 13.58 9.74
N GLN A 132 10.53 14.89 9.81
CA GLN A 132 9.79 15.47 10.93
C GLN A 132 8.29 15.20 10.79
N LEU A 133 7.61 15.02 11.92
CA LEU A 133 6.16 14.84 11.94
C LEU A 133 5.49 16.08 11.33
N ALA A 134 4.60 15.88 10.36
CA ALA A 134 3.79 16.92 9.73
C ALA A 134 2.37 16.92 10.29
N GLN A 135 1.83 15.73 10.57
CA GLN A 135 0.49 15.58 11.11
C GLN A 135 0.38 14.33 11.98
N SER A 136 -0.39 14.42 13.05
CA SER A 136 -0.79 13.29 13.89
C SER A 136 -2.28 13.33 14.18
N ALA A 137 -2.92 12.17 14.12
CA ALA A 137 -4.34 12.00 14.42
C ALA A 137 -4.60 10.59 14.97
N ARG A 138 -5.76 10.39 15.59
CA ARG A 138 -6.21 9.07 16.05
C ARG A 138 -7.63 8.81 15.58
N TYR A 139 -7.84 7.64 14.99
CA TYR A 139 -9.13 7.22 14.46
C TYR A 139 -9.71 6.06 15.27
N ARG A 140 -11.04 6.00 15.36
CA ARG A 140 -11.79 4.84 15.85
C ARG A 140 -13.02 4.67 14.98
N GLN A 141 -13.18 3.49 14.38
CA GLN A 141 -14.29 3.19 13.47
C GLN A 141 -14.43 4.23 12.34
N GLY A 142 -13.29 4.69 11.82
CA GLY A 142 -13.24 5.69 10.74
C GLY A 142 -13.46 7.13 11.20
N LEU A 143 -13.86 7.33 12.46
CA LEU A 143 -14.10 8.66 13.03
C LEU A 143 -12.82 9.19 13.69
N LEU A 144 -12.54 10.46 13.44
CA LEU A 144 -11.46 11.19 14.09
C LEU A 144 -11.83 11.41 15.57
N LEU A 145 -10.99 10.93 16.49
CA LEU A 145 -11.25 11.06 17.94
C LEU A 145 -10.95 12.46 18.48
N GLU A 146 -9.93 13.12 17.95
CA GLU A 146 -9.44 14.42 18.40
C GLU A 146 -9.01 15.25 17.19
N PRO A 147 -9.05 16.60 17.25
CA PRO A 147 -8.51 17.44 16.19
C PRO A 147 -7.08 17.03 15.84
N ALA A 148 -6.81 16.88 14.55
CA ALA A 148 -5.48 16.51 14.08
C ALA A 148 -4.46 17.58 14.49
N ARG A 149 -3.33 17.14 15.04
CA ARG A 149 -2.21 18.02 15.38
C ARG A 149 -1.34 18.19 14.14
N MET A 150 -1.09 19.44 13.75
CA MET A 150 -0.26 19.78 12.61
C MET A 150 1.04 20.43 13.06
N TYR A 151 2.09 20.19 12.30
CA TYR A 151 3.45 20.60 12.63
C TYR A 151 4.14 21.14 11.38
N ALA A 152 4.94 22.19 11.57
CA ALA A 152 5.77 22.76 10.53
C ALA A 152 6.94 21.82 10.18
N ALA A 153 7.62 22.09 9.07
CA ALA A 153 8.83 21.37 8.67
C ALA A 153 10.03 21.58 9.62
N ASP A 154 9.93 22.47 10.61
CA ASP A 154 10.91 22.61 11.69
C ASP A 154 10.45 21.96 13.02
N GLY A 155 9.33 21.25 12.99
CA GLY A 155 8.84 20.41 14.08
C GLY A 155 7.98 21.16 15.08
N ARG A 156 7.82 22.48 14.91
CA ARG A 156 6.95 23.27 15.78
C ARG A 156 5.48 23.02 15.45
N PRO A 157 4.61 22.91 16.46
CA PRO A 157 3.17 22.82 16.24
C PRO A 157 2.64 24.08 15.54
N LEU A 158 1.65 23.89 14.69
CA LEU A 158 0.94 24.97 14.00
C LEU A 158 -0.25 25.44 14.83
N ASP A 159 -0.54 26.74 14.80
CA ASP A 159 -1.79 27.31 15.31
C ASP A 159 -2.95 27.11 14.32
N GLU A 160 -4.14 27.61 14.69
CA GLU A 160 -5.36 27.53 13.86
C GLU A 160 -5.22 28.26 12.52
N GLN A 161 -4.30 29.21 12.39
CA GLN A 161 -4.00 29.89 11.13
C GLN A 161 -2.89 29.20 10.32
N GLY A 162 -2.42 28.03 10.77
CA GLY A 162 -1.36 27.26 10.13
C GLY A 162 0.03 27.86 10.33
N LYS A 163 0.21 28.79 11.27
CA LYS A 163 1.52 29.42 11.54
C LYS A 163 2.27 28.64 12.62
N PRO A 164 3.59 28.44 12.48
CA PRO A 164 4.38 27.80 13.52
C PRO A 164 4.36 28.64 14.80
N LEU A 165 4.12 27.99 15.95
CA LEU A 165 4.17 28.69 17.24
C LEU A 165 5.56 29.34 17.44
N SER A 166 5.55 30.54 18.05
CA SER A 166 6.77 31.22 18.47
C SER A 166 7.64 30.30 19.33
N ARG A 167 8.97 30.36 19.16
CA ARG A 167 9.93 29.53 19.93
C ARG A 167 9.75 29.67 21.44
N LEU A 168 9.41 30.87 21.92
CA LEU A 168 9.14 31.12 23.33
C LEU A 168 7.85 30.41 23.79
N ARG A 169 6.75 30.54 23.03
CA ARG A 169 5.49 29.85 23.34
C ARG A 169 5.65 28.33 23.31
N TRP A 170 6.42 27.81 22.35
CA TRP A 170 6.69 26.38 22.26
C TRP A 170 7.57 25.87 23.41
N TRP A 171 8.60 26.64 23.79
CA TRP A 171 9.43 26.35 24.97
C TRP A 171 8.58 26.29 26.24
N TRP A 172 7.69 27.27 26.47
CA TRP A 172 6.77 27.28 27.61
C TRP A 172 5.82 26.08 27.62
N ARG A 173 5.30 25.67 26.46
CA ARG A 173 4.40 24.52 26.35
C ARG A 173 5.10 23.20 26.69
N ARG A 174 6.32 22.98 26.19
CA ARG A 174 7.15 21.82 26.55
C ARG A 174 7.46 21.74 28.04
N TRP A 175 7.57 22.89 28.72
CA TRP A 175 7.86 22.94 30.15
C TRP A 175 6.65 22.58 31.02
N LYS A 176 5.43 22.92 30.59
CA LYS A 176 4.19 22.54 31.30
C LYS A 176 3.68 21.14 30.97
N GLU A 177 3.93 20.64 29.76
CA GLU A 177 3.35 19.40 29.24
C GLU A 177 4.46 18.46 28.69
N PRO A 178 5.27 17.83 29.57
CA PRO A 178 6.43 17.04 29.15
C PRO A 178 6.07 15.78 28.34
N GLY A 179 4.80 15.35 28.35
CA GLY A 179 4.32 14.19 27.58
C GLY A 179 3.94 14.47 26.12
N GLU A 180 3.98 15.73 25.67
CA GLU A 180 3.66 16.13 24.30
C GLU A 180 4.89 16.47 23.43
N ALA A 181 6.10 16.26 23.97
CA ALA A 181 7.37 16.70 23.39
C ALA A 181 7.98 15.73 22.39
#